data_AF-A0A6V7JG15-F1
#
_entry.id   AF-A0A6V7JG15-F1
#
_cell.length_a   1.000
_cell.length_b   1.000
_cell.length_c   1.000
_cell.angle_alpha   90.00
_cell.angle_beta   90.00
_cell.angle_gamma   90.00
#
_symmetry.space_group_name_H-M   'P 1'
#
loop_
_entity.id
_entity.type
_entity.pdbx_description
1 polymer ?
#
loop_
_entity_poly.entity_id
_entity_poly.type
_entity_poly.pdbx_seq_one_letter_code
_entity_poly.pdbx_strand_id
1 'polypeptide(L)'
;MYTDALSTVSAITSLSEHQIHQRSPIYFYVFGYRGPVSWSIGLGDLIRDHGVCHLDDLLYLYPQRRLLLPIIPLTSNENKMIDIMIEMWYNFATTG
;
A
#
# COMPACT_ATOMS: atom_id res chain seq x y z
N MET A 1 -17.50 4.86 2.28
CA MET A 1 -17.99 5.76 1.20
C MET A 1 -16.86 6.15 0.25
N TYR A 2 -15.88 6.98 0.62
CA TYR A 2 -14.81 7.40 -0.31
C TYR A 2 -13.91 6.23 -0.76
N THR A 3 -13.44 5.39 0.16
CA THR A 3 -12.61 4.21 -0.17
C THR A 3 -13.31 3.26 -1.14
N ASP A 4 -14.60 3.01 -0.91
CA ASP A 4 -15.41 2.15 -1.78
C ASP A 4 -15.52 2.74 -3.18
N ALA A 5 -15.91 4.02 -3.26
CA ALA A 5 -16.19 4.70 -4.52
C ALA A 5 -14.95 4.98 -5.37
N LEU A 6 -13.80 5.28 -4.74
CA LEU A 6 -12.58 5.70 -5.45
C LEU A 6 -11.61 4.55 -5.72
N SER A 7 -11.62 3.50 -4.91
CA SER A 7 -10.60 2.44 -4.99
C SER A 7 -11.20 1.04 -4.99
N THR A 8 -11.92 0.66 -3.94
CA THR A 8 -12.25 -0.76 -3.67
C THR A 8 -13.22 -1.34 -4.68
N VAL A 9 -14.32 -0.65 -5.00
CA VAL A 9 -15.33 -1.18 -5.93
C VAL A 9 -14.72 -1.38 -7.31
N SER A 10 -14.00 -0.38 -7.82
CA SER A 10 -13.34 -0.49 -9.13
C SER A 10 -12.32 -1.64 -9.17
N ALA A 11 -11.52 -1.81 -8.13
CA ALA A 11 -10.54 -2.88 -8.05
C ALA A 11 -11.18 -4.27 -8.02
N ILE A 12 -12.25 -4.46 -7.23
CA ILE A 12 -12.99 -5.74 -7.14
C ILE A 12 -13.74 -6.04 -8.45
N THR A 13 -14.36 -5.03 -9.06
CA THR A 13 -15.00 -5.20 -10.37
C THR A 13 -13.98 -5.60 -11.42
N SER A 14 -12.83 -4.94 -11.48
CA SER A 14 -11.74 -5.32 -12.39
C SER A 14 -11.27 -6.75 -12.17
N LEU A 15 -11.06 -7.17 -10.90
CA LEU A 15 -10.70 -8.54 -10.55
C LEU A 15 -11.73 -9.55 -11.08
N SER A 16 -13.03 -9.25 -10.88
CA SER A 16 -14.13 -10.12 -11.31
C SER A 16 -14.17 -10.27 -12.84
N GLU A 17 -14.05 -9.16 -13.58
CA GLU A 17 -14.03 -9.17 -15.05
C GLU A 17 -12.80 -9.93 -15.58
N HIS A 18 -11.61 -9.72 -15.01
CA HIS A 18 -10.41 -10.44 -15.41
C HIS A 18 -10.51 -11.93 -15.12
N GLN A 19 -11.12 -12.32 -14.01
CA GLN A 19 -11.34 -13.72 -13.65
C GLN A 19 -12.27 -14.45 -14.64
N ILE A 20 -13.26 -13.74 -15.20
CA ILE A 20 -14.19 -14.31 -16.20
C ILE A 20 -13.53 -14.39 -17.58
N HIS A 21 -12.75 -13.38 -17.94
CA HIS A 21 -12.31 -13.19 -19.33
C HIS A 21 -10.84 -13.56 -19.60
N GLN A 22 -10.01 -13.75 -18.59
CA GLN A 22 -8.61 -14.13 -18.73
C GLN A 22 -8.29 -15.47 -18.08
N ARG A 23 -7.21 -16.10 -18.55
CA ARG A 23 -6.70 -17.38 -18.02
C ARG A 23 -5.40 -17.24 -17.23
N SER A 24 -4.77 -16.06 -17.29
CA SER A 24 -3.55 -15.77 -16.53
C SER A 24 -3.87 -15.72 -15.03
N PRO A 25 -2.93 -16.13 -14.15
CA PRO A 25 -3.08 -15.94 -12.71
C PRO A 25 -3.31 -14.47 -12.35
N ILE A 26 -4.18 -14.22 -11.37
CA ILE A 26 -4.47 -12.87 -10.87
C ILE A 26 -4.15 -12.84 -9.38
N TYR A 27 -3.36 -11.84 -8.97
CA TYR A 27 -3.00 -11.60 -7.59
C TYR A 27 -3.61 -10.28 -7.13
N PHE A 28 -4.18 -10.28 -5.94
CA PHE A 28 -4.83 -9.12 -5.34
C PHE A 28 -4.46 -9.04 -3.87
N TYR A 29 -4.07 -7.84 -3.39
CA TYR A 29 -3.77 -7.62 -1.98
C TYR A 29 -4.51 -6.40 -1.45
N VAL A 30 -4.81 -6.42 -0.15
CA VAL A 30 -5.30 -5.28 0.62
C VAL A 30 -4.23 -4.94 1.65
N PHE A 31 -3.69 -3.74 1.58
CA PHE A 31 -2.66 -3.30 2.52
C PHE A 31 -3.29 -2.82 3.83
N GLY A 32 -2.89 -3.43 4.95
CA GLY A 32 -3.47 -3.18 6.28
C GLY A 32 -2.48 -2.76 7.35
N TYR A 33 -1.20 -2.58 7.02
CA TYR A 33 -0.19 -2.20 7.99
C TYR A 33 -0.15 -0.68 8.19
N ARG A 34 -0.53 -0.24 9.40
CA ARG A 34 -0.44 1.16 9.82
C ARG A 34 0.88 1.42 10.54
N GLY A 35 1.87 1.93 9.82
CA GLY A 35 3.11 2.42 10.43
C GLY A 35 2.97 3.81 11.04
N PRO A 36 4.04 4.35 11.65
CA PRO A 36 4.02 5.64 12.34
C PRO A 36 3.90 6.84 11.39
N VAL A 37 4.29 6.69 10.12
CA VAL A 37 4.15 7.73 9.09
C VAL A 37 3.06 7.31 8.10
N SER A 38 2.21 8.25 7.72
CA SER A 38 1.16 8.06 6.73
C SER A 38 1.05 9.30 5.84
N TRP A 39 0.59 9.11 4.62
CA TRP A 39 0.25 10.16 3.67
C TRP A 39 -0.89 11.06 4.14
N SER A 40 -1.64 10.69 5.19
CA SER A 40 -2.57 11.62 5.86
C SER A 40 -1.90 12.95 6.24
N ILE A 41 -0.60 12.90 6.60
CA ILE A 41 0.25 14.04 6.91
C ILE A 41 0.39 14.96 5.69
N GLY A 42 0.73 14.38 4.53
CA GLY A 42 0.90 15.13 3.28
C GLY A 42 -0.43 15.69 2.74
N LEU A 43 -1.55 15.09 3.14
CA LEU A 43 -2.92 15.49 2.77
C LEU A 43 -3.55 16.49 3.76
N GLY A 44 -2.80 16.93 4.78
CA GLY A 44 -3.18 18.06 5.63
C GLY A 44 -3.69 17.71 7.03
N ASP A 45 -3.65 16.44 7.45
CA ASP A 45 -3.97 16.05 8.83
C ASP A 45 -2.76 15.38 9.51
N LEU A 46 -2.11 16.16 10.37
CA LEU A 46 -0.90 15.78 11.09
C LEU A 46 -1.15 14.94 12.34
N ILE A 47 -2.39 14.93 12.85
CA ILE A 47 -2.68 14.51 14.23
C ILE A 47 -3.58 13.29 14.25
N ARG A 48 -4.61 13.24 13.41
CA ARG A 48 -5.59 12.17 13.49
C ARG A 48 -5.07 10.90 12.83
N ASP A 49 -5.34 9.78 13.48
CA ASP A 49 -5.15 8.49 12.87
C ASP A 49 -6.39 8.12 12.03
N HIS A 50 -6.20 8.07 10.72
CA HIS A 50 -7.21 7.66 9.74
C HIS A 50 -7.08 6.19 9.34
N GLY A 51 -6.22 5.43 10.03
CA GLY A 51 -5.81 4.10 9.59
C GLY A 51 -4.88 4.16 8.38
N VAL A 52 -4.92 3.14 7.54
CA VAL A 52 -4.12 3.07 6.30
C VAL A 52 -4.76 3.97 5.25
N CYS A 53 -4.02 4.99 4.80
CA CYS A 53 -4.45 5.91 3.78
C CYS A 53 -3.93 5.51 2.38
N HIS A 54 -4.48 6.15 1.36
CA HIS A 54 -3.98 5.99 0.00
C HIS A 54 -2.49 6.36 -0.07
N LEU A 55 -1.70 5.56 -0.79
CA LEU A 55 -0.24 5.65 -0.96
C LEU A 55 0.61 5.21 0.24
N ASP A 56 0.01 4.77 1.35
CA ASP A 56 0.78 4.33 2.52
C ASP A 56 1.61 3.06 2.25
N ASP A 57 1.14 2.17 1.38
CA ASP A 57 1.89 0.98 0.96
C ASP A 57 3.17 1.34 0.21
N LEU A 58 3.15 2.41 -0.58
CA LEU A 58 4.31 2.92 -1.31
C LEU A 58 5.44 3.42 -0.40
N LEU A 59 5.14 3.79 0.84
CA LEU A 59 6.16 4.17 1.83
C LEU A 59 7.10 3.01 2.19
N TYR A 60 6.67 1.77 1.95
CA TYR A 60 7.43 0.55 2.21
C TYR A 60 8.04 -0.05 0.95
N LEU A 61 7.79 0.55 -0.22
CA LEU A 61 8.39 0.15 -1.50
C LEU A 61 9.42 1.18 -2.00
N TYR A 62 9.18 2.47 -1.70
CA TYR A 62 10.03 3.58 -2.11
C TYR A 62 10.42 4.44 -0.90
N PRO A 63 11.59 5.12 -0.92
CA PRO A 63 12.06 5.97 0.18
C PRO A 63 11.31 7.32 0.27
N GLN A 64 10.01 7.35 -0.04
CA GLN A 64 9.15 8.55 -0.04
C GLN A 64 8.87 9.10 1.35
N ARG A 65 9.02 8.29 2.40
CA ARG A 65 8.85 8.71 3.79
C ARG A 65 9.67 9.96 4.14
N ARG A 66 10.84 10.13 3.51
CA ARG A 66 11.70 11.32 3.70
C ARG A 66 11.04 12.63 3.26
N LEU A 67 10.07 12.57 2.35
CA LEU A 67 9.29 13.72 1.91
C LEU A 67 8.28 14.17 2.96
N LEU A 68 7.77 13.24 3.76
CA LEU A 68 6.79 13.51 4.80
C LEU A 68 7.47 13.90 6.12
N LEU A 69 8.45 13.10 6.56
CA LEU A 69 9.15 13.27 7.83
C LEU A 69 10.64 12.87 7.67
N PRO A 70 11.53 13.81 7.31
CA PRO A 70 12.91 13.50 6.92
C PRO A 70 13.81 12.99 8.05
N ILE A 71 13.42 13.13 9.32
CA ILE A 71 14.32 12.97 10.48
C ILE A 71 14.00 11.70 11.31
N ILE A 72 12.90 11.00 11.02
CA ILE A 72 12.47 9.88 11.88
C ILE A 72 13.10 8.56 11.41
N PRO A 73 13.82 7.82 12.29
CA PRO A 73 14.37 6.52 11.95
C PRO A 73 13.26 5.49 11.70
N LEU A 74 13.58 4.42 10.97
CA LEU A 74 12.68 3.27 10.81
C LEU A 74 12.62 2.46 12.10
N THR A 75 11.42 2.08 12.48
CA THR A 75 11.19 1.08 13.53
C THR A 75 11.45 -0.34 13.00
N SER A 76 11.63 -1.30 13.91
CA SER A 76 11.79 -2.72 13.54
C SER A 76 10.61 -3.25 12.72
N ASN A 77 9.38 -2.84 13.06
CA ASN A 77 8.18 -3.24 12.33
C ASN A 77 8.11 -2.63 10.92
N GLU A 78 8.54 -1.37 10.76
CA GLU A 78 8.61 -0.75 9.42
C GLU A 78 9.67 -1.46 8.56
N ASN A 79 10.84 -1.80 9.11
CA ASN A 79 11.86 -2.58 8.38
C ASN A 79 11.30 -3.93 7.94
N LYS A 80 10.62 -4.64 8.83
CA LYS A 80 9.95 -5.90 8.48
C LYS A 80 8.91 -5.72 7.38
N MET A 81 8.17 -4.61 7.40
CA MET A 81 7.17 -4.35 6.35
C MET A 81 7.83 -4.00 5.01
N ILE A 82 8.94 -3.28 5.02
CA ILE A 82 9.77 -3.04 3.83
C ILE A 82 10.22 -4.38 3.24
N ASP A 83 10.76 -5.28 4.07
CA ASP A 83 11.21 -6.60 3.62
C ASP A 83 10.06 -7.39 2.95
N ILE A 84 8.89 -7.44 3.59
CA ILE A 84 7.71 -8.13 3.04
C ILE A 84 7.26 -7.49 1.71
N MET A 85 7.19 -6.17 1.62
CA MET A 85 6.74 -5.48 0.41
C MET A 85 7.73 -5.67 -0.74
N ILE A 86 9.03 -5.53 -0.49
CA ILE A 86 10.09 -5.76 -1.48
C ILE A 86 10.07 -7.22 -1.94
N GLU A 87 10.01 -8.17 -1.02
CA GLU A 87 9.98 -9.60 -1.33
C GLU A 87 8.74 -9.97 -2.16
N MET A 88 7.55 -9.48 -1.79
CA MET A 88 6.31 -9.72 -2.53
C MET A 88 6.42 -9.23 -3.98
N TRP A 89 6.85 -7.97 -4.19
CA TRP A 89 6.98 -7.39 -5.53
C TRP A 89 8.14 -8.02 -6.33
N TYR A 90 9.25 -8.34 -5.68
CA TYR A 90 10.39 -9.04 -6.31
C TYR A 90 9.99 -10.43 -6.79
N ASN A 91 9.29 -11.20 -5.96
CA ASN A 91 8.81 -12.54 -6.33
C ASN A 91 7.83 -12.45 -7.49
N PHE A 92 6.84 -11.54 -7.43
CA PHE A 92 5.92 -11.33 -8.55
C PHE A 92 6.64 -10.96 -9.85
N ALA A 93 7.67 -10.10 -9.79
CA ALA A 93 8.44 -9.70 -10.97
C ALA A 93 9.32 -10.84 -11.54
N THR A 94 9.73 -11.81 -10.71
CA THR A 94 10.67 -12.87 -11.11
C THR A 94 9.97 -14.16 -11.50
N THR A 95 8.89 -14.53 -10.81
CA THR A 95 8.20 -15.81 -11.01
C THR A 95 6.75 -15.67 -11.46
N GLY A 96 6.20 -14.45 -11.44
CA GLY A 96 4.75 -14.24 -11.53
C GLY A 96 4.05 -14.86 -10.34
#